data_AF-A3K4N5-F1
#
_entry.id   AF-A3K4N5-F1
#
_cell.length_a   1.000
_cell.length_b   1.000
_cell.length_c   1.000
_cell.angle_alpha   90.00
_cell.angle_beta   90.00
_cell.angle_gamma   90.00
#
_symmetry.space_group_name_H-M   'P 1'
#
loop_
_entity.id
_entity.type
_entity.pdbx_description
1 polymer ?
#
loop_
_entity_poly.entity_id
_entity_poly.type
_entity_poly.pdbx_seq_one_letter_code
_entity_poly.pdbx_strand_id
1 'polypeptide(L)'
;MRPIWLRAKLNGIEIDDEDLNGYLMYPKVFTDYAARHEQYGPVRTLPTHTFFYGMEPGEEITAEIDPGKILEIRMQAVGEANEDGDARVFFELNGQPRVIRVPNRSAKAAVAKRPKAELGNADHIGAPMPGSIATVAVSVGQKVKQGDLLLTIEAMKMETGLHAERDATVKAVHVMPGAQIDAKDLLVELE
;
A
#
# COMPACT_ATOMS: atom_id res chain seq x y z
N MET A 1 -22.46 33.76 20.41
CA MET A 1 -23.38 32.78 19.81
C MET A 1 -22.52 31.78 19.05
N ARG A 2 -22.32 30.56 19.59
CA ARG A 2 -21.32 29.61 19.05
C ARG A 2 -21.77 29.14 17.64
N PRO A 3 -20.91 29.14 16.61
CA PRO A 3 -21.35 28.85 15.26
C PRO A 3 -21.73 27.38 15.09
N ILE A 4 -23.03 27.11 14.94
CA ILE A 4 -23.61 25.77 14.70
C ILE A 4 -23.03 25.13 13.44
N TRP A 5 -22.64 25.94 12.45
CA TRP A 5 -22.05 25.52 11.18
C TRP A 5 -20.71 24.81 11.32
N LEU A 6 -19.88 25.19 12.31
CA LEU A 6 -18.57 24.58 12.50
C LEU A 6 -18.68 23.18 13.12
N ARG A 7 -19.64 22.99 14.03
CA ARG A 7 -19.97 21.66 14.60
C ARG A 7 -20.41 20.67 13.52
N ALA A 8 -21.20 21.13 12.55
CA ALA A 8 -21.61 20.32 11.41
C ALA A 8 -20.44 19.88 10.52
N LYS A 9 -19.35 20.67 10.45
CA LYS A 9 -18.12 20.31 9.71
C LYS A 9 -17.20 19.35 10.46
N LEU A 10 -17.36 19.21 11.78
CA LEU A 10 -16.49 18.42 12.65
C LEU A 10 -17.26 17.26 13.30
N ASN A 11 -18.19 16.65 12.57
CA ASN A 11 -18.95 15.46 13.00
C ASN A 11 -19.66 15.60 14.36
N GLY A 12 -20.00 16.82 14.80
CA GLY A 12 -20.72 17.07 16.05
C GLY A 12 -19.87 17.11 17.32
N ILE A 13 -18.53 17.19 17.20
CA ILE A 13 -17.62 17.37 18.35
C ILE A 13 -17.94 18.68 19.10
N GLU A 14 -17.84 18.67 20.44
CA GLU A 14 -17.92 19.89 21.23
C GLU A 14 -16.70 20.77 20.95
N ILE A 15 -16.97 22.01 20.55
CA ILE A 15 -15.96 23.01 20.19
C ILE A 15 -15.92 24.05 21.31
N ASP A 16 -14.74 24.29 21.86
CA ASP A 16 -14.49 25.37 22.80
C ASP A 16 -14.08 26.67 22.08
N ASP A 17 -13.81 27.73 22.83
CA ASP A 17 -13.46 29.03 22.24
C ASP A 17 -12.05 29.00 21.62
N GLU A 18 -11.17 28.11 22.06
CA GLU A 18 -9.81 27.95 21.50
C GLU A 18 -9.86 27.26 20.14
N ASP A 19 -10.65 26.19 20.01
CA ASP A 19 -10.92 25.51 18.74
C ASP A 19 -11.57 26.45 17.72
N LEU A 20 -12.54 27.27 18.16
CA LEU A 20 -13.17 28.26 17.28
C LEU A 20 -12.14 29.28 16.78
N ASN A 21 -11.28 29.80 17.66
CA ASN A 21 -10.23 30.72 17.28
C ASN A 21 -9.21 30.06 16.35
N GLY A 22 -8.83 28.80 16.61
CA GLY A 22 -7.97 28.00 15.74
C GLY A 22 -8.54 27.87 14.33
N TYR A 23 -9.84 27.59 14.21
CA TYR A 23 -10.52 27.56 12.93
C TYR A 23 -10.56 28.92 12.24
N LEU A 24 -10.87 30.00 12.95
CA LEU A 24 -10.93 31.35 12.38
C LEU A 24 -9.56 31.83 11.87
N MET A 25 -8.49 31.46 12.57
CA MET A 25 -7.12 31.83 12.19
C MET A 25 -6.59 30.98 11.03
N TYR A 26 -6.81 29.66 11.06
CA TYR A 26 -6.27 28.73 10.06
C TYR A 26 -7.31 27.66 9.67
N PRO A 27 -8.35 28.00 8.88
CA PRO A 27 -9.48 27.11 8.64
C PRO A 27 -9.09 25.72 8.11
N LYS A 28 -8.21 25.68 7.09
CA LYS A 28 -7.78 24.42 6.46
C LYS A 28 -6.88 23.59 7.39
N VAL A 29 -5.94 24.24 8.07
CA VAL A 29 -4.99 23.56 8.97
C VAL A 29 -5.75 22.96 10.14
N PHE A 30 -6.70 23.71 10.70
CA PHE A 30 -7.53 23.24 11.80
C PHE A 30 -8.40 22.05 11.39
N THR A 31 -9.06 22.09 10.22
CA THR A 31 -9.85 20.94 9.75
C THR A 31 -8.98 19.71 9.46
N ASP A 32 -7.79 19.91 8.88
CA ASP A 32 -6.83 18.82 8.62
C ASP A 32 -6.33 18.21 9.95
N TYR A 33 -6.08 19.05 10.96
CA TYR A 33 -5.72 18.64 12.32
C TYR A 33 -6.84 17.85 12.99
N ALA A 34 -8.07 18.39 12.99
CA ALA A 34 -9.21 17.76 13.65
C ALA A 34 -9.51 16.37 13.07
N ALA A 35 -9.47 16.21 11.74
CA ALA A 35 -9.65 14.91 11.10
C ALA A 35 -8.55 13.90 11.49
N ARG A 36 -7.30 14.34 11.60
CA ARG A 36 -6.19 13.48 12.07
C ARG A 36 -6.33 13.13 13.55
N HIS A 37 -6.79 14.06 14.37
CA HIS A 37 -7.00 13.83 15.79
C HIS A 37 -8.14 12.85 16.05
N GLU A 38 -9.22 12.92 15.26
CA GLU A 38 -10.30 11.91 15.28
C GLU A 38 -9.78 10.52 14.90
N GLN A 39 -8.92 10.44 13.88
CA GLN A 39 -8.40 9.16 13.39
C GLN A 39 -7.34 8.52 14.29
N TYR A 40 -6.41 9.33 14.83
CA TYR A 40 -5.21 8.82 15.53
C TYR A 40 -5.19 9.14 17.03
N GLY A 41 -6.10 9.97 17.52
CA GLY A 41 -6.11 10.42 18.90
C GLY A 41 -4.95 11.38 19.23
N PRO A 42 -4.58 11.50 20.52
CA PRO A 42 -3.60 12.48 21.00
C PRO A 42 -2.16 12.02 20.77
N VAL A 43 -1.72 11.95 19.51
CA VAL A 43 -0.34 11.53 19.12
C VAL A 43 0.78 12.37 19.75
N ARG A 44 0.47 13.54 20.30
CA ARG A 44 1.40 14.41 21.05
C ARG A 44 1.97 13.76 22.31
N THR A 45 1.31 12.72 22.83
CA THR A 45 1.70 12.03 24.06
C THR A 45 2.74 10.94 23.81
N LEU A 46 3.03 10.64 22.53
CA LEU A 46 4.02 9.66 22.13
C LEU A 46 5.44 10.21 22.30
N PRO A 47 6.43 9.36 22.63
CA PRO A 47 7.83 9.73 22.57
C PRO A 47 8.22 10.22 21.17
N THR A 48 9.08 11.24 21.09
CA THR A 48 9.48 11.88 19.83
C THR A 48 10.01 10.88 18.80
N HIS A 49 10.85 9.92 19.24
CA HIS A 49 11.38 8.88 18.35
C HIS A 49 10.23 8.04 17.76
N THR A 50 9.33 7.56 18.61
CA THR A 50 8.21 6.72 18.18
C THR A 50 7.23 7.47 17.28
N PHE A 51 7.02 8.76 17.53
CA PHE A 51 6.20 9.61 16.65
C PHE A 51 6.75 9.67 15.22
N PHE A 52 8.06 9.75 15.05
CA PHE A 52 8.69 9.87 13.73
C PHE A 52 8.98 8.54 13.05
N TYR A 53 9.37 7.52 13.82
CA TYR A 53 9.94 6.27 13.28
C TYR A 53 9.13 5.02 13.62
N GLY A 54 8.11 5.13 14.47
CA GLY A 54 7.37 3.98 14.98
C GLY A 54 8.15 3.20 16.03
N MET A 55 7.84 1.92 16.16
CA MET A 55 8.45 1.01 17.13
C MET A 55 9.12 -0.16 16.42
N GLU A 56 10.14 -0.74 17.05
CA GLU A 56 10.75 -2.01 16.64
C GLU A 56 10.20 -3.19 17.44
N PRO A 57 10.19 -4.43 16.90
CA PRO A 57 9.85 -5.62 17.67
C PRO A 57 10.71 -5.75 18.93
N GLY A 58 10.05 -5.88 20.08
CA GLY A 58 10.66 -5.92 21.40
C GLY A 58 10.69 -4.57 22.14
N GLU A 59 10.45 -3.46 21.45
CA GLU A 59 10.42 -2.12 22.04
C GLU A 59 9.15 -1.92 22.89
N GLU A 60 9.31 -1.14 23.96
CA GLU A 60 8.24 -0.77 24.90
C GLU A 60 8.26 0.74 25.14
N ILE A 61 7.09 1.36 25.04
CA ILE A 61 6.91 2.79 25.28
C ILE A 61 5.78 3.02 26.27
N THR A 62 5.78 4.22 26.83
CA THR A 62 4.67 4.73 27.65
C THR A 62 4.06 5.96 27.02
N ALA A 63 2.74 6.07 27.08
CA ALA A 63 1.99 7.23 26.60
C ALA A 63 0.88 7.61 27.59
N GLU A 64 0.95 8.80 28.18
CA GLU A 64 -0.10 9.32 29.05
C GLU A 64 -1.17 10.02 28.21
N ILE A 65 -2.33 9.39 28.04
CA ILE A 65 -3.40 9.88 27.15
C ILE A 65 -4.34 10.88 27.84
N ASP A 66 -4.43 10.81 29.16
CA ASP A 66 -5.17 11.68 30.07
C ASP A 66 -4.45 11.67 31.41
N PRO A 67 -4.65 12.67 32.29
CA PRO A 67 -4.07 12.69 33.63
C PRO A 67 -4.30 11.37 34.39
N GLY A 68 -3.22 10.64 34.66
CA GLY A 68 -3.25 9.35 35.37
C GLY A 68 -3.69 8.14 34.52
N LYS A 69 -3.94 8.31 33.22
CA LYS A 69 -4.19 7.20 32.28
C LYS A 69 -2.96 6.98 31.41
N ILE A 70 -2.12 6.05 31.84
CA ILE A 70 -0.90 5.68 31.13
C ILE A 70 -1.13 4.38 30.35
N LEU A 71 -0.75 4.39 29.08
CA LEU A 71 -0.67 3.20 28.24
C LEU A 71 0.77 2.72 28.22
N GLU A 72 0.99 1.49 28.67
CA GLU A 72 2.21 0.72 28.43
C GLU A 72 2.00 -0.09 27.15
N ILE A 73 2.79 0.22 26.13
CA ILE A 73 2.65 -0.35 24.78
C ILE A 73 3.96 -1.05 24.46
N ARG A 74 3.91 -2.37 24.29
CA ARG A 74 5.03 -3.19 23.82
C ARG A 74 4.72 -3.74 22.45
N MET A 75 5.62 -3.54 21.50
CA MET A 75 5.53 -4.15 20.18
C MET A 75 6.15 -5.55 20.24
N GLN A 76 5.38 -6.59 19.97
CA GLN A 76 5.87 -7.97 20.01
C GLN A 76 6.49 -8.39 18.68
N ALA A 77 5.75 -8.20 17.57
CA ALA A 77 6.19 -8.62 16.25
C ALA A 77 5.41 -7.95 15.12
N VAL A 78 5.98 -7.97 13.91
CA VAL A 78 5.29 -7.68 12.65
C VAL A 78 5.18 -8.99 11.87
N GLY A 79 3.97 -9.39 11.53
CA GLY A 79 3.71 -10.50 10.61
C GLY A 79 3.90 -10.08 9.15
N GLU A 80 4.03 -11.07 8.27
CA GLU A 80 4.17 -10.85 6.84
C GLU A 80 2.97 -10.08 6.25
N ALA A 81 3.20 -9.37 5.14
CA ALA A 81 2.14 -8.69 4.43
C ALA A 81 1.24 -9.71 3.73
N ASN A 82 -0.07 -9.56 3.91
CA ASN A 82 -1.09 -10.33 3.22
C ASN A 82 -1.18 -9.90 1.74
N GLU A 83 -1.91 -10.68 0.92
CA GLU A 83 -2.17 -10.39 -0.51
C GLU A 83 -2.75 -8.98 -0.75
N ASP A 84 -3.48 -8.43 0.23
CA ASP A 84 -4.04 -7.06 0.19
C ASP A 84 -2.99 -5.95 0.47
N GLY A 85 -1.74 -6.33 0.76
CA GLY A 85 -0.64 -5.43 1.10
C GLY A 85 -0.71 -4.89 2.54
N ASP A 86 -1.45 -5.55 3.43
CA ASP A 86 -1.57 -5.19 4.84
C ASP A 86 -0.75 -6.14 5.71
N ALA A 87 0.00 -5.61 6.68
CA ALA A 87 0.73 -6.39 7.66
C ALA A 87 -0.03 -6.45 8.99
N ARG A 88 0.10 -7.58 9.71
CA ARG A 88 -0.43 -7.71 11.08
C ARG A 88 0.65 -7.31 12.08
N VAL A 89 0.36 -6.36 12.95
CA VAL A 89 1.27 -5.96 14.03
C VAL A 89 0.70 -6.43 15.35
N PHE A 90 1.54 -7.09 16.13
CA PHE A 90 1.21 -7.64 17.44
C PHE A 90 1.74 -6.69 18.50
N PHE A 91 0.83 -6.14 19.29
CA PHE A 91 1.13 -5.31 20.44
C PHE A 91 0.66 -6.00 21.72
N GLU A 92 1.24 -5.59 22.82
CA GLU A 92 0.74 -5.80 24.16
C GLU A 92 0.46 -4.43 24.76
N LEU A 93 -0.76 -4.23 25.25
CA LEU A 93 -1.23 -2.98 25.80
C LEU A 93 -1.68 -3.21 27.24
N ASN A 94 -0.95 -2.68 28.21
CA ASN A 94 -1.17 -2.90 29.65
C ASN A 94 -1.31 -4.40 29.99
N GLY A 95 -0.42 -5.23 29.45
CA GLY A 95 -0.42 -6.69 29.65
C GLY A 95 -1.42 -7.48 28.80
N GLN A 96 -2.24 -6.82 27.96
CA GLN A 96 -3.20 -7.49 27.09
C GLN A 96 -2.73 -7.54 25.64
N PRO A 97 -2.70 -8.72 24.99
CA PRO A 97 -2.33 -8.82 23.58
C PRO A 97 -3.39 -8.16 22.69
N ARG A 98 -2.93 -7.39 21.72
CA ARG A 98 -3.72 -6.69 20.70
C ARG A 98 -3.10 -6.92 19.34
N VAL A 99 -3.93 -7.23 18.35
CA VAL A 99 -3.50 -7.39 16.96
C VAL A 99 -4.14 -6.31 16.13
N ILE A 100 -3.33 -5.53 15.42
CA ILE A 100 -3.81 -4.50 14.50
C ILE A 100 -3.36 -4.82 13.07
N ARG A 101 -4.17 -4.43 12.09
CA ARG A 101 -3.80 -4.52 10.67
C ARG A 101 -3.39 -3.14 10.20
N VAL A 102 -2.22 -3.05 9.59
CA VAL A 102 -1.66 -1.77 9.11
C VAL A 102 -1.27 -1.95 7.64
N PRO A 103 -1.65 -1.03 6.74
CA PRO A 103 -1.19 -1.06 5.36
C PRO A 103 0.33 -1.01 5.30
N ASN A 104 0.94 -2.01 4.70
CA ASN A 104 2.37 -2.03 4.46
C ASN A 104 2.69 -1.24 3.19
N ARG A 105 3.01 0.05 3.36
CA ARG A 105 3.28 0.96 2.24
C ARG A 105 4.55 0.59 1.46
N SER A 106 5.52 -0.12 2.06
CA SER A 106 6.70 -0.63 1.33
C SER A 106 6.34 -1.86 0.49
N ALA A 107 5.41 -2.71 0.95
CA ALA A 107 4.87 -3.81 0.16
C ALA A 107 3.95 -3.33 -0.98
N LYS A 108 3.13 -2.29 -0.75
CA LYS A 108 2.28 -1.67 -1.79
C LYS A 108 3.08 -0.99 -2.91
N ALA A 109 4.31 -0.54 -2.63
CA ALA A 109 5.21 -0.03 -3.66
C ALA A 109 5.76 -1.15 -4.57
N ALA A 110 5.78 -2.41 -4.11
CA ALA A 110 6.23 -3.55 -4.91
C ALA A 110 5.13 -4.18 -5.78
N VAL A 111 3.85 -3.97 -5.46
CA VAL A 111 2.71 -4.52 -6.22
C VAL A 111 1.95 -3.38 -6.91
N ALA A 112 2.56 -2.80 -7.94
CA ALA A 112 1.79 -2.02 -8.90
C ALA A 112 0.78 -2.97 -9.56
N LYS A 113 -0.51 -2.80 -9.26
CA LYS A 113 -1.60 -3.64 -9.78
C LYS A 113 -1.61 -3.52 -11.30
N ARG A 114 -1.10 -4.52 -12.00
CA ARG A 114 -1.00 -4.51 -13.47
C ARG A 114 -2.37 -4.75 -14.10
N PRO A 115 -2.63 -4.19 -15.29
CA PRO A 115 -3.79 -4.56 -16.08
C PRO A 115 -3.78 -6.08 -16.30
N LYS A 116 -4.95 -6.71 -16.30
CA LYS A 116 -5.10 -8.14 -16.57
C LYS A 116 -5.37 -8.35 -18.06
N ALA A 117 -4.82 -9.43 -18.62
CA ALA A 117 -5.13 -9.82 -19.99
C ALA A 117 -6.62 -10.20 -20.12
N GLU A 118 -7.30 -9.57 -21.07
CA GLU A 118 -8.70 -9.87 -21.39
C GLU A 118 -8.85 -11.28 -21.96
N LEU A 119 -9.80 -12.04 -21.42
CA LEU A 119 -10.04 -13.43 -21.84
C LEU A 119 -10.61 -13.45 -23.25
N GLY A 120 -9.93 -14.13 -24.18
CA GLY A 120 -10.36 -14.25 -25.58
C GLY A 120 -9.86 -13.14 -26.50
N ASN A 121 -9.09 -12.18 -25.97
CA ASN A 121 -8.40 -11.18 -26.78
C ASN A 121 -7.04 -11.74 -27.23
N ALA A 122 -6.91 -12.08 -28.51
CA ALA A 122 -5.70 -12.67 -29.09
C ALA A 122 -4.50 -11.69 -29.12
N ASP A 123 -4.74 -10.40 -28.91
CA ASP A 123 -3.71 -9.38 -28.88
C ASP A 123 -3.09 -9.21 -27.49
N HIS A 124 -3.66 -9.86 -26.47
CA HIS A 124 -3.20 -9.79 -25.10
C HIS A 124 -2.40 -11.02 -24.70
N ILE A 125 -1.11 -10.83 -24.43
CA ILE A 125 -0.25 -11.86 -23.87
C ILE A 125 -0.27 -11.75 -22.35
N GLY A 126 -1.02 -12.64 -21.71
CA GLY A 126 -1.13 -12.72 -20.25
C GLY A 126 -0.09 -13.66 -19.62
N ALA A 127 0.22 -13.43 -18.35
CA ALA A 127 1.03 -14.33 -17.53
C ALA A 127 0.31 -15.67 -17.30
N PRO A 128 0.89 -16.82 -17.69
CA PRO A 128 0.25 -18.12 -17.50
C PRO A 128 0.27 -18.59 -16.03
N MET A 129 1.24 -18.11 -15.26
CA MET A 129 1.46 -18.47 -13.86
C MET A 129 2.13 -17.31 -13.11
N PRO A 130 2.01 -17.24 -11.77
CA PRO A 130 2.76 -16.26 -10.98
C PRO A 130 4.26 -16.55 -10.99
N GLY A 131 5.07 -15.50 -10.91
CA GLY A 131 6.54 -15.58 -10.96
C GLY A 131 7.17 -14.22 -11.14
N SER A 132 8.39 -14.17 -11.68
CA SER A 132 9.10 -12.93 -12.01
C SER A 132 9.59 -12.90 -13.45
N ILE A 133 9.66 -11.73 -14.08
CA ILE A 133 10.25 -11.59 -15.42
C ILE A 133 11.76 -11.74 -15.33
N ALA A 134 12.30 -12.78 -15.97
CA ALA A 134 13.75 -12.96 -16.08
C ALA A 134 14.33 -12.04 -17.16
N THR A 135 13.77 -12.07 -18.37
CA THR A 135 14.22 -11.22 -19.48
C THR A 135 13.05 -10.76 -20.34
N VAL A 136 13.21 -9.60 -20.99
CA VAL A 136 12.31 -9.11 -22.04
C VAL A 136 13.12 -9.07 -23.33
N ALA A 137 12.70 -9.84 -24.34
CA ALA A 137 13.44 -10.01 -25.59
C ALA A 137 12.95 -9.10 -26.72
N VAL A 138 11.85 -8.36 -26.50
CA VAL A 138 11.23 -7.50 -27.51
C VAL A 138 11.09 -6.04 -27.06
N SER A 139 10.97 -5.14 -28.03
CA SER A 139 10.72 -3.72 -27.82
C SER A 139 9.42 -3.26 -28.48
N VAL A 140 8.84 -2.17 -27.98
CA VAL A 140 7.65 -1.55 -28.58
C VAL A 140 7.93 -1.14 -30.03
N GLY A 141 7.00 -1.44 -30.94
CA GLY A 141 7.10 -1.21 -32.38
C GLY A 141 7.85 -2.31 -33.15
N GLN A 142 8.38 -3.33 -32.47
CA GLN A 142 9.09 -4.43 -33.12
C GLN A 142 8.12 -5.37 -33.83
N LYS A 143 8.43 -5.74 -35.08
CA LYS A 143 7.74 -6.82 -35.78
C LYS A 143 8.28 -8.17 -35.31
N VAL A 144 7.37 -9.05 -34.90
CA VAL A 144 7.66 -10.41 -34.45
C VAL A 144 6.98 -11.40 -35.39
N LYS A 145 7.60 -12.57 -35.56
CA LYS A 145 7.04 -13.69 -36.31
C LYS A 145 6.53 -14.76 -35.35
N GLN A 146 5.65 -15.62 -35.84
CA GLN A 146 5.23 -16.80 -35.10
C GLN A 146 6.45 -17.60 -34.60
N GLY A 147 6.49 -17.88 -33.30
CA GLY A 147 7.56 -18.60 -32.62
C GLY A 147 8.69 -17.72 -32.08
N ASP A 148 8.71 -16.41 -32.37
CA ASP A 148 9.72 -15.52 -31.80
C ASP A 148 9.55 -15.37 -30.29
N LEU A 149 10.66 -15.37 -29.55
CA LEU A 149 10.68 -15.19 -28.11
C LEU A 149 10.29 -13.75 -27.75
N LEU A 150 9.28 -13.59 -26.89
CA LEU A 150 8.83 -12.29 -26.38
C LEU A 150 9.52 -11.95 -25.07
N LEU A 151 9.44 -12.84 -24.08
CA LEU A 151 10.00 -12.66 -22.75
C LEU A 151 10.17 -14.01 -22.05
N THR A 152 10.95 -14.04 -20.97
CA THR A 152 11.08 -15.22 -20.10
C THR A 152 10.59 -14.91 -18.70
N ILE A 153 9.90 -15.88 -18.11
CA ILE A 153 9.40 -15.83 -16.73
C ILE A 153 10.18 -16.86 -15.92
N GLU A 154 10.69 -16.47 -14.76
CA GLU A 154 11.21 -17.37 -13.75
C GLU A 154 10.12 -17.64 -12.72
N ALA A 155 9.81 -18.91 -12.51
CA ALA A 155 8.94 -19.36 -11.44
C ALA A 155 9.47 -20.67 -10.85
N MET A 156 9.54 -20.76 -9.51
CA MET A 156 10.00 -21.97 -8.80
C MET A 156 11.37 -22.49 -9.30
N LYS A 157 12.33 -21.59 -9.57
CA LYS A 157 13.68 -21.89 -10.11
C LYS A 157 13.70 -22.45 -11.54
N MET A 158 12.59 -22.32 -12.27
CA MET A 158 12.45 -22.74 -13.66
C MET A 158 12.17 -21.52 -14.53
N GLU A 159 12.88 -21.39 -15.64
CA GLU A 159 12.60 -20.37 -16.65
C GLU A 159 11.68 -20.92 -17.74
N THR A 160 10.65 -20.15 -18.09
CA THR A 160 9.69 -20.45 -19.15
C THR A 160 9.65 -19.28 -20.13
N GLY A 161 9.92 -19.55 -21.41
CA GLY A 161 9.83 -18.54 -22.46
C GLY A 161 8.42 -18.41 -23.03
N LEU A 162 7.91 -17.19 -23.13
CA LEU A 162 6.69 -16.86 -23.86
C LEU A 162 7.03 -16.46 -25.29
N HIS A 163 6.35 -17.06 -26.26
CA HIS A 163 6.63 -16.92 -27.68
C HIS A 163 5.42 -16.31 -28.39
N ALA A 164 5.65 -15.61 -29.50
CA ALA A 164 4.58 -15.06 -30.32
C ALA A 164 3.78 -16.18 -30.99
N GLU A 165 2.45 -16.17 -30.83
CA GLU A 165 1.58 -17.19 -31.45
C GLU A 165 1.32 -16.95 -32.94
N ARG A 166 1.55 -15.72 -33.41
CA ARG A 166 1.35 -15.26 -34.80
C ARG A 166 2.34 -14.15 -35.16
N ASP A 167 2.41 -13.86 -36.46
CA ASP A 167 3.06 -12.65 -36.94
C ASP A 167 2.28 -11.42 -36.45
N ALA A 168 2.99 -10.47 -35.83
CA ALA A 168 2.39 -9.29 -35.20
C ALA A 168 3.42 -8.15 -35.03
N THR A 169 2.95 -6.97 -34.65
CA THR A 169 3.80 -5.88 -34.14
C THR A 169 3.57 -5.71 -32.65
N VAL A 170 4.64 -5.50 -31.89
CA VAL A 170 4.55 -5.27 -30.44
C VAL A 170 4.01 -3.85 -30.20
N LYS A 171 2.78 -3.75 -29.72
CA LYS A 171 2.10 -2.48 -29.44
C LYS A 171 2.53 -1.88 -28.10
N ALA A 172 2.65 -2.72 -27.07
CA ALA A 172 3.08 -2.28 -25.74
C ALA A 172 3.75 -3.42 -24.96
N VAL A 173 4.70 -3.06 -24.10
CA VAL A 173 5.30 -3.98 -23.12
C VAL A 173 5.07 -3.39 -21.73
N HIS A 174 4.37 -4.14 -20.88
CA HIS A 174 3.89 -3.68 -19.57
C HIS A 174 4.81 -4.12 -18.40
N VAL A 175 5.92 -4.77 -18.72
CA VAL A 175 6.83 -5.36 -17.73
C VAL A 175 8.29 -5.08 -18.04
N MET A 176 9.11 -5.20 -16.99
CA MET A 176 10.57 -5.06 -17.05
C MET A 176 11.23 -6.27 -16.38
N PRO A 177 12.49 -6.60 -16.71
CA PRO A 177 13.25 -7.62 -15.99
C PRO A 177 13.26 -7.38 -14.47
N GLY A 178 13.11 -8.45 -13.70
CA GLY A 178 12.99 -8.43 -12.23
C GLY A 178 11.58 -8.12 -11.70
N ALA A 179 10.62 -7.76 -12.55
CA ALA A 179 9.26 -7.47 -12.12
C ALA A 179 8.54 -8.75 -11.66
N GLN A 180 7.95 -8.73 -10.46
CA GLN A 180 7.05 -9.80 -9.99
C GLN A 180 5.70 -9.71 -10.67
N ILE A 181 5.15 -10.83 -11.13
CA ILE A 181 3.89 -10.92 -11.89
C ILE A 181 2.94 -11.94 -11.26
N ASP A 182 1.64 -11.65 -11.33
CA ASP A 182 0.59 -12.60 -10.97
C ASP A 182 0.04 -13.31 -12.21
N ALA A 183 -0.66 -14.43 -12.00
CA ALA A 183 -1.41 -15.06 -13.06
C ALA A 183 -2.37 -14.06 -13.73
N LYS A 184 -2.44 -14.12 -15.06
CA LYS A 184 -3.24 -13.27 -15.95
C LYS A 184 -2.84 -11.79 -15.99
N ASP A 185 -1.73 -11.37 -15.37
CA ASP A 185 -1.18 -10.03 -15.62
C ASP A 185 -0.91 -9.86 -17.12
N LEU A 186 -1.30 -8.72 -17.69
CA LEU A 186 -1.00 -8.38 -19.07
C LEU A 186 0.49 -8.03 -19.18
N LEU A 187 1.19 -8.75 -20.03
CA LEU A 187 2.64 -8.62 -20.21
C LEU A 187 2.98 -7.84 -21.47
N VAL A 188 2.37 -8.23 -22.59
CA VAL A 188 2.61 -7.65 -23.92
C VAL A 188 1.27 -7.48 -24.64
N GLU A 189 1.12 -6.36 -25.34
CA GLU A 189 0.07 -6.15 -26.33
C GLU A 189 0.65 -6.28 -27.74
N LEU A 190 -0.07 -6.98 -28.60
CA LEU A 190 0.25 -7.16 -30.01
C LEU A 190 -0.77 -6.39 -30.89
N GLU A 191 -0.41 -6.16 -32.15
CA GLU A 191 -1.30 -5.75 -33.23
C GLU A 191 -1.05 -6.62 -34.47
#